data_AF-A0A956Q8N1-F1
#
_entry.id   AF-A0A956Q8N1-F1
#
_cell.length_a   1.000
_cell.length_b   1.000
_cell.length_c   1.000
_cell.angle_alpha   90.00
_cell.angle_beta   90.00
_cell.angle_gamma   90.00
#
_symmetry.space_group_name_H-M   'P 1'
#
loop_
_entity.id
_entity.type
_entity.pdbx_description
1 polymer ?
#
loop_
_entity_poly.entity_id
_entity_poly.type
_entity_poly.pdbx_seq_one_letter_code
_entity_poly.pdbx_strand_id
1 'polypeptide(L)'
;GFGLLNGFLSAWLAVGALPMFEHFSGITTHLKLLDLSNLNEPLLQRLTREAPGTYQHSMMVANLAEQCAREIGADAMLCRVGAYYHDIGKMKRPRFFIENQTGLENPHDRLAPSLSTKIILSHVKDGLEMGRQANLPDTLLDFIAQHHGTSLVSYFYHQARSRSSEPVYEDDFRYPGPKPQTRETAILLLCDGLEAAARTLSHPTPEKISELVHKMIKNHLDDGQLDECDLSLKDLQLIRQSLIRSLQGIYHTRIEYPEASSLSGRKKVTQLRRKV
;
A
#
# COMPACT_ATOMS: atom_id res chain seq x y z
N GLY A 1 30.67 15.93 40.04
CA GLY A 1 29.36 16.37 40.55
C GLY A 1 28.63 17.23 39.54
N PHE A 2 28.98 18.52 39.46
CA PHE A 2 28.30 19.50 38.61
C PHE A 2 28.27 19.19 37.11
N GLY A 3 29.36 18.63 36.55
CA GLY A 3 29.37 18.25 35.12
C GLY A 3 28.39 17.12 34.78
N LEU A 4 28.22 16.13 35.67
CA LEU A 4 27.23 15.05 35.49
C LEU A 4 25.81 15.58 35.64
N LEU A 5 25.58 16.45 36.63
CA LEU A 5 24.27 17.07 36.84
C LEU A 5 23.86 17.96 35.65
N ASN A 6 24.80 18.75 35.13
CA ASN A 6 24.58 19.62 33.98
C ASN A 6 24.35 18.81 32.69
N GLY A 7 25.08 17.71 32.50
CA GLY A 7 24.87 16.80 31.37
C GLY A 7 23.49 16.16 31.40
N PHE A 8 23.06 15.67 32.56
CA PHE A 8 21.70 15.12 32.74
C PHE A 8 20.61 16.16 32.50
N LEU A 9 20.76 17.36 33.08
CA LEU A 9 19.79 18.44 32.94
C LEU A 9 19.69 18.91 31.47
N SER A 10 20.82 19.03 30.79
CA SER A 10 20.86 19.43 29.37
C SER A 10 20.19 18.37 28.48
N ALA A 11 20.45 17.09 28.70
CA ALA A 11 19.79 16.01 27.95
C ALA A 11 18.28 15.98 28.22
N TRP A 12 17.87 16.15 29.48
CA TRP A 12 16.46 16.19 29.86
C TRP A 12 15.72 17.37 29.24
N LEU A 13 16.32 18.57 29.27
CA LEU A 13 15.77 19.76 28.61
C LEU A 13 15.71 19.60 27.09
N ALA A 14 16.74 19.00 26.48
CA ALA A 14 16.75 18.73 25.04
C ALA A 14 15.61 17.78 24.63
N VAL A 15 15.46 16.65 25.33
CA VAL A 15 14.37 15.69 25.07
C VAL A 15 13.00 16.31 25.34
N GLY A 16 12.86 17.10 26.40
CA GLY A 16 11.61 17.79 26.73
C GLY A 16 11.24 18.91 25.74
N ALA A 17 12.23 19.55 25.12
CA ALA A 17 12.01 20.62 24.13
C ALA A 17 11.71 20.09 22.72
N LEU A 18 12.07 18.83 22.41
CA LEU A 18 11.84 18.21 21.09
C LEU A 18 10.37 18.29 20.63
N PRO A 19 9.36 17.91 21.42
CA PRO A 19 7.96 17.97 20.98
C PRO A 19 7.50 19.39 20.62
N MET A 20 8.00 20.41 21.33
CA MET A 20 7.70 21.80 21.00
C MET A 20 8.35 22.19 19.68
N PHE A 21 9.62 21.83 19.50
CA PHE A 21 10.35 22.12 18.27
C PHE A 21 9.74 21.43 17.06
N GLU A 22 9.35 20.16 17.17
CA GLU A 22 8.63 19.41 16.12
C GLU A 22 7.34 20.13 15.72
N HIS A 23 6.55 20.55 16.70
CA HIS A 23 5.29 21.25 16.45
C HIS A 23 5.50 22.59 15.72
N PHE A 24 6.54 23.36 16.05
CA PHE A 24 6.82 24.64 15.40
C PHE A 24 7.57 24.52 14.07
N SER A 25 8.38 23.48 13.89
CA SER A 25 9.21 23.29 12.69
C SER A 25 8.54 22.42 11.61
N GLY A 26 7.50 21.66 11.96
CA GLY A 26 6.89 20.68 11.06
C GLY A 26 7.78 19.48 10.74
N ILE A 27 8.94 19.36 11.41
CA ILE A 27 9.89 18.27 11.20
C ILE A 27 9.44 17.06 12.01
N THR A 28 9.12 15.97 11.32
CA THR A 28 8.86 14.68 11.96
C THR A 28 10.18 14.01 12.33
N THR A 29 10.45 13.85 13.62
CA THR A 29 11.66 13.15 14.06
C THR A 29 11.52 11.64 13.96
N HIS A 30 12.66 10.95 13.93
CA HIS A 30 12.71 9.51 14.03
C HIS A 30 12.06 8.96 15.32
N LEU A 31 12.10 9.71 16.43
CA LEU A 31 11.42 9.30 17.67
C LEU A 31 9.90 9.33 17.47
N LYS A 32 9.37 10.40 16.86
CA LYS A 32 7.94 10.49 16.55
C LYS A 32 7.48 9.37 15.59
N LEU A 33 8.30 9.03 14.58
CA LEU A 33 8.03 7.88 13.71
C LEU A 33 8.06 6.55 14.46
N LEU A 34 8.93 6.38 15.46
CA LEU A 34 8.98 5.16 16.28
C LEU A 34 7.68 4.99 17.06
N ASP A 35 7.18 6.06 17.68
CA ASP A 35 5.91 6.05 18.38
C ASP A 35 4.76 5.68 17.42
N LEU A 36 4.68 6.35 16.27
CA LEU A 36 3.62 6.11 15.27
C LEU A 36 3.75 4.77 14.54
N SER A 37 4.90 4.11 14.63
CA SER A 37 5.12 2.75 14.12
C SER A 37 4.55 1.66 15.03
N ASN A 38 4.15 2.01 16.26
CA ASN A 38 3.51 1.09 17.18
C ASN A 38 2.11 0.72 16.68
N LEU A 39 1.91 -0.54 16.29
CA LEU A 39 0.61 -1.03 15.78
C LEU A 39 -0.51 -1.03 16.83
N ASN A 40 -0.19 -0.74 18.10
CA ASN A 40 -1.17 -0.54 19.16
C ASN A 40 -1.71 0.91 19.22
N GLU A 41 -1.23 1.81 18.36
CA GLU A 41 -1.79 3.15 18.24
C GLU A 41 -3.32 3.09 18.04
N PRO A 42 -4.11 3.90 18.77
CA PRO A 42 -5.57 3.78 18.76
C PRO A 42 -6.19 3.84 17.37
N LEU A 43 -5.61 4.65 16.47
CA LEU A 43 -6.09 4.81 15.10
C LEU A 43 -5.85 3.55 14.25
N LEU A 44 -4.68 2.90 14.38
CA LEU A 44 -4.38 1.64 13.69
C LEU A 44 -5.21 0.49 14.27
N GLN A 45 -5.43 0.47 15.59
CA GLN A 45 -6.32 -0.49 16.23
C GLN A 45 -7.77 -0.35 15.75
N ARG A 46 -8.22 0.88 15.47
CA ARG A 46 -9.51 1.11 14.81
C ARG A 46 -9.51 0.58 13.38
N LEU A 47 -8.47 0.84 12.60
CA LEU A 47 -8.34 0.34 11.22
C LEU A 47 -8.47 -1.19 11.17
N THR A 48 -7.76 -1.90 12.04
CA THR A 48 -7.82 -3.37 12.15
C THR A 48 -9.23 -3.89 12.44
N ARG A 49 -10.03 -3.18 13.24
CA ARG A 49 -11.39 -3.60 13.62
C ARG A 49 -12.45 -3.18 12.60
N GLU A 50 -12.36 -1.96 12.08
CA GLU A 50 -13.38 -1.34 11.23
C GLU A 50 -13.18 -1.71 9.74
N ALA A 51 -11.93 -1.88 9.28
CA ALA A 51 -11.58 -2.23 7.90
C ALA A 51 -10.37 -3.20 7.84
N PRO A 52 -10.55 -4.46 8.26
CA PRO A 52 -9.46 -5.43 8.40
C PRO A 52 -8.75 -5.75 7.07
N GLY A 53 -9.47 -5.73 5.94
CA GLY A 53 -8.89 -5.94 4.62
C GLY A 53 -7.96 -4.81 4.22
N THR A 54 -8.40 -3.57 4.45
CA THR A 54 -7.55 -2.37 4.28
C THR A 54 -6.33 -2.43 5.19
N TYR A 55 -6.49 -2.83 6.47
CA TYR A 55 -5.33 -3.01 7.36
C TYR A 55 -4.30 -3.99 6.80
N GLN A 56 -4.72 -5.17 6.33
CA GLN A 56 -3.81 -6.16 5.74
C GLN A 56 -3.11 -5.62 4.49
N HIS A 57 -3.86 -4.93 3.62
CA HIS A 57 -3.31 -4.24 2.46
C HIS A 57 -2.23 -3.23 2.88
N SER A 58 -2.53 -2.33 3.82
CA SER A 58 -1.57 -1.33 4.30
C SER A 58 -0.30 -1.94 4.88
N MET A 59 -0.38 -3.08 5.57
CA MET A 59 0.80 -3.80 6.06
C MET A 59 1.66 -4.39 4.94
N MET A 60 1.03 -4.92 3.88
CA MET A 60 1.76 -5.42 2.71
C MET A 60 2.44 -4.29 1.95
N VAL A 61 1.73 -3.19 1.71
CA VAL A 61 2.27 -1.98 1.08
C VAL A 61 3.43 -1.42 1.90
N ALA A 62 3.32 -1.39 3.23
CA ALA A 62 4.40 -0.92 4.10
C ALA A 62 5.69 -1.75 3.94
N ASN A 63 5.58 -3.07 3.85
CA ASN A 63 6.74 -3.94 3.62
C ASN A 63 7.39 -3.68 2.25
N LEU A 64 6.59 -3.51 1.20
CA LEU A 64 7.09 -3.20 -0.15
C LEU A 64 7.78 -1.83 -0.19
N ALA A 65 7.13 -0.81 0.38
CA ALA A 65 7.61 0.56 0.40
C ALA A 65 8.91 0.70 1.20
N GLU A 66 9.00 0.05 2.37
CA GLU A 66 10.22 0.02 3.18
C GLU A 66 11.41 -0.56 2.39
N GLN A 67 11.20 -1.68 1.69
CA GLN A 67 12.24 -2.33 0.91
C GLN A 67 12.68 -1.48 -0.27
N CYS A 68 11.74 -0.84 -0.98
CA CYS A 68 12.07 0.08 -2.07
C CYS A 68 12.87 1.29 -1.60
N ALA A 69 12.47 1.89 -0.48
CA ALA A 69 13.15 3.05 0.08
C ALA A 69 14.60 2.72 0.49
N ARG A 70 14.84 1.55 1.10
CA ARG A 70 16.20 1.10 1.46
C ARG A 70 17.11 0.99 0.24
N GLU A 71 16.60 0.49 -0.89
CA GLU A 71 17.39 0.25 -2.11
C GLU A 71 17.88 1.54 -2.78
N ILE A 72 17.15 2.66 -2.59
CA ILE A 72 17.51 3.95 -3.18
C ILE A 72 18.04 4.97 -2.15
N GLY A 73 18.18 4.56 -0.89
CA GLY A 73 18.60 5.46 0.19
C GLY A 73 17.58 6.56 0.51
N ALA A 74 16.29 6.28 0.37
CA ALA A 74 15.19 7.11 0.87
C ALA A 74 14.87 6.76 2.34
N ASP A 75 14.00 7.53 2.99
CA ASP A 75 13.61 7.24 4.37
C ASP A 75 12.66 6.04 4.45
N ALA A 76 13.25 4.87 4.71
CA ALA A 76 12.53 3.61 4.79
C ALA A 76 11.54 3.55 5.96
N MET A 77 11.86 4.21 7.08
CA MET A 77 10.99 4.23 8.23
C MET A 77 9.76 5.11 7.95
N LEU A 78 9.96 6.27 7.35
CA LEU A 78 8.90 7.15 6.91
C LEU A 78 7.98 6.46 5.90
N CYS A 79 8.53 5.78 4.88
CA CYS A 79 7.73 4.98 3.94
C CYS A 79 6.86 3.93 4.64
N ARG A 80 7.46 3.18 5.58
CA ARG A 80 6.75 2.14 6.32
C ARG A 80 5.60 2.70 7.15
N VAL A 81 5.87 3.74 7.93
CA VAL A 81 4.88 4.37 8.80
C VAL A 81 3.81 5.09 7.97
N GLY A 82 4.20 5.82 6.92
CA GLY A 82 3.27 6.46 5.97
C GLY A 82 2.30 5.46 5.35
N ALA A 83 2.79 4.28 4.95
CA ALA A 83 1.96 3.20 4.43
C ALA A 83 0.95 2.66 5.46
N TYR A 84 1.23 2.69 6.77
CA TYR A 84 0.26 2.25 7.78
C TYR A 84 -0.99 3.13 7.81
N TYR A 85 -0.84 4.42 7.50
CA TYR A 85 -1.92 5.40 7.66
C TYR A 85 -2.53 5.87 6.34
N HIS A 86 -1.91 5.62 5.18
CA HIS A 86 -2.34 6.19 3.90
C HIS A 86 -3.84 6.02 3.59
N ASP A 87 -4.39 4.90 4.05
CA ASP A 87 -5.71 4.41 3.69
C ASP A 87 -6.75 4.48 4.81
N ILE A 88 -6.43 5.14 5.94
CA ILE A 88 -7.30 5.19 7.12
C ILE A 88 -8.71 5.74 6.83
N GLY A 89 -8.85 6.58 5.80
CA GLY A 89 -10.15 7.13 5.41
C GLY A 89 -11.15 6.09 4.93
N LYS A 90 -10.68 4.93 4.45
CA LYS A 90 -11.56 3.81 4.05
C LYS A 90 -12.41 3.29 5.22
N MET A 91 -11.98 3.50 6.48
CA MET A 91 -12.78 3.20 7.68
C MET A 91 -14.15 3.88 7.68
N LYS A 92 -14.30 5.03 7.00
CA LYS A 92 -15.59 5.73 6.95
C LYS A 92 -16.67 4.91 6.25
N ARG A 93 -16.28 4.14 5.22
CA ARG A 93 -17.19 3.36 4.37
C ARG A 93 -16.54 2.04 3.91
N PRO A 94 -16.17 1.12 4.83
CA PRO A 94 -15.30 -0.02 4.51
C PRO A 94 -15.88 -0.91 3.42
N ARG A 95 -17.21 -1.10 3.43
CA ARG A 95 -17.94 -1.96 2.48
C ARG A 95 -17.83 -1.52 1.02
N PHE A 96 -17.39 -0.29 0.73
CA PHE A 96 -17.17 0.20 -0.63
C PHE A 96 -15.76 -0.09 -1.17
N PHE A 97 -14.90 -0.73 -0.38
CA PHE A 97 -13.56 -1.09 -0.81
C PHE A 97 -13.44 -2.61 -0.87
N ILE A 98 -13.04 -3.12 -2.05
CA ILE A 98 -13.13 -4.54 -2.41
C ILE A 98 -12.38 -5.45 -1.43
N GLU A 99 -11.26 -4.97 -0.87
CA GLU A 99 -10.46 -5.70 0.10
C GLU A 99 -11.22 -6.00 1.40
N ASN A 100 -12.30 -5.26 1.71
CA ASN A 100 -13.15 -5.47 2.87
C ASN A 100 -14.46 -6.20 2.53
N GLN A 101 -14.68 -6.62 1.29
CA GLN A 101 -15.91 -7.26 0.82
C GLN A 101 -15.77 -8.80 0.83
N THR A 102 -15.70 -9.42 2.01
CA THR A 102 -15.66 -10.89 2.10
C THR A 102 -17.07 -11.48 2.10
N GLY A 103 -17.47 -12.11 0.99
CA GLY A 103 -18.76 -12.82 0.87
C GLY A 103 -20.00 -11.90 0.85
N LEU A 104 -19.80 -10.62 0.53
CA LEU A 104 -20.86 -9.60 0.43
C LEU A 104 -21.09 -9.22 -1.03
N GLU A 105 -22.32 -8.82 -1.36
CA GLU A 105 -22.59 -8.15 -2.64
C GLU A 105 -21.82 -6.83 -2.72
N ASN A 106 -21.26 -6.53 -3.89
CA ASN A 106 -20.55 -5.29 -4.11
C ASN A 106 -21.56 -4.12 -4.21
N PRO A 107 -21.55 -3.15 -3.27
CA PRO A 107 -22.51 -2.05 -3.29
C PRO A 107 -22.39 -1.18 -4.54
N HIS A 108 -21.23 -1.18 -5.22
CA HIS A 108 -21.04 -0.42 -6.45
C HIS A 108 -21.90 -0.90 -7.62
N ASP A 109 -22.36 -2.16 -7.62
CA ASP A 109 -23.20 -2.72 -8.70
C ASP A 109 -24.55 -2.01 -8.82
N ARG A 110 -25.00 -1.36 -7.73
CA ARG A 110 -26.27 -0.63 -7.64
C ARG A 110 -26.10 0.88 -7.80
N LEU A 111 -24.89 1.38 -8.07
CA LEU A 111 -24.59 2.81 -8.14
C LEU A 111 -24.23 3.25 -9.56
N ALA A 112 -24.48 4.53 -9.84
CA ALA A 112 -23.92 5.17 -11.02
C ALA A 112 -22.39 5.25 -10.90
N PRO A 113 -21.63 5.10 -12.00
CA PRO A 113 -20.17 5.13 -11.96
C PRO A 113 -19.63 6.42 -11.33
N SER A 114 -20.23 7.58 -11.64
CA SER A 114 -19.85 8.87 -11.07
C SER A 114 -20.02 8.94 -9.55
N LEU A 115 -21.04 8.28 -9.00
CA LEU A 115 -21.25 8.21 -7.56
C LEU A 115 -20.25 7.25 -6.90
N SER A 116 -19.99 6.10 -7.52
CA SER A 116 -18.95 5.17 -7.10
C SER A 116 -17.58 5.86 -7.03
N THR A 117 -17.21 6.59 -8.07
CA THR A 117 -16.01 7.42 -8.10
C THR A 117 -15.96 8.39 -6.93
N LYS A 118 -17.02 9.17 -6.67
CA LYS A 118 -17.04 10.11 -5.54
C LYS A 118 -16.82 9.44 -4.19
N ILE A 119 -17.37 8.23 -3.99
CA ILE A 119 -17.17 7.45 -2.77
C ILE A 119 -15.72 6.97 -2.65
N ILE A 120 -15.13 6.49 -3.75
CA ILE A 120 -13.72 6.09 -3.76
C ILE A 120 -12.85 7.30 -3.47
N LEU A 121 -12.98 8.41 -4.21
CA LEU A 121 -12.17 9.62 -4.03
C LEU A 121 -12.28 10.21 -2.61
N SER A 122 -13.42 10.06 -1.94
CA SER A 122 -13.61 10.66 -0.62
C SER A 122 -12.72 10.06 0.47
N HIS A 123 -12.15 8.86 0.29
CA HIS A 123 -11.31 8.26 1.33
C HIS A 123 -10.06 9.10 1.62
N VAL A 124 -9.50 9.80 0.64
CA VAL A 124 -8.36 10.69 0.86
C VAL A 124 -8.75 11.83 1.80
N LYS A 125 -9.88 12.51 1.51
CA LYS A 125 -10.40 13.60 2.35
C LYS A 125 -10.75 13.12 3.76
N ASP A 126 -11.47 12.01 3.86
CA ASP A 126 -11.87 11.42 5.13
C ASP A 126 -10.62 10.99 5.94
N GLY A 127 -9.59 10.47 5.26
CA GLY A 127 -8.32 10.08 5.87
C GLY A 127 -7.55 11.28 6.41
N LEU A 128 -7.48 12.38 5.66
CA LEU A 128 -6.85 13.62 6.12
C LEU A 128 -7.57 14.21 7.33
N GLU A 129 -8.91 14.15 7.37
CA GLU A 129 -9.68 14.60 8.54
C GLU A 129 -9.37 13.72 9.77
N MET A 130 -9.38 12.40 9.62
CA MET A 130 -9.05 11.47 10.70
C MET A 130 -7.61 11.63 11.19
N GLY A 131 -6.66 11.81 10.27
CA GLY A 131 -5.24 12.00 10.58
C GLY A 131 -5.01 13.29 11.38
N ARG A 132 -5.66 14.40 10.99
CA ARG A 132 -5.59 15.65 11.75
C ARG A 132 -6.21 15.51 13.14
N GLN A 133 -7.36 14.85 13.27
CA GLN A 133 -7.98 14.58 14.57
C GLN A 133 -7.10 13.72 15.48
N ALA A 134 -6.28 12.85 14.90
CA ALA A 134 -5.30 12.03 15.61
C ALA A 134 -3.94 12.73 15.82
N ASN A 135 -3.79 14.00 15.42
CA ASN A 135 -2.54 14.75 15.47
C ASN A 135 -1.38 14.04 14.74
N LEU A 136 -1.66 13.41 13.60
CA LEU A 136 -0.61 12.93 12.72
C LEU A 136 0.20 14.12 12.20
N PRO A 137 1.53 14.01 12.11
CA PRO A 137 2.36 15.07 11.56
C PRO A 137 2.09 15.22 10.05
N ASP A 138 2.34 16.43 9.53
CA ASP A 138 2.08 16.77 8.13
C ASP A 138 2.76 15.81 7.16
N THR A 139 3.97 15.35 7.49
CA THR A 139 4.69 14.37 6.66
C THR A 139 3.93 13.06 6.48
N LEU A 140 3.08 12.63 7.42
CA LEU A 140 2.23 11.44 7.25
C LEU A 140 0.89 11.78 6.57
N LEU A 141 0.38 12.99 6.80
CA LEU A 141 -0.78 13.50 6.06
C LEU A 141 -0.49 13.57 4.56
N ASP A 142 0.75 13.87 4.18
CA ASP A 142 1.21 13.85 2.79
C ASP A 142 1.08 12.47 2.14
N PHE A 143 1.38 11.38 2.85
CA PHE A 143 1.15 10.03 2.32
C PHE A 143 -0.34 9.80 2.05
N ILE A 144 -1.24 10.27 2.93
CA ILE A 144 -2.68 10.17 2.70
C ILE A 144 -3.09 11.00 1.49
N ALA A 145 -2.62 12.24 1.36
CA ALA A 145 -3.01 13.14 0.27
C ALA A 145 -2.49 12.68 -1.10
N GLN A 146 -1.27 12.16 -1.15
CA GLN A 146 -0.49 12.03 -2.39
C GLN A 146 -0.41 10.60 -2.93
N HIS A 147 -0.79 9.57 -2.16
CA HIS A 147 -0.55 8.17 -2.56
C HIS A 147 -1.28 7.71 -3.82
N HIS A 148 -2.28 8.46 -4.30
CA HIS A 148 -2.88 8.23 -5.61
C HIS A 148 -2.51 9.29 -6.66
N GLY A 149 -1.82 10.36 -6.25
CA GLY A 149 -1.53 11.52 -7.09
C GLY A 149 -2.80 12.04 -7.78
N THR A 150 -2.73 12.16 -9.10
CA THR A 150 -3.86 12.51 -9.97
C THR A 150 -4.32 11.34 -10.84
N SER A 151 -4.10 10.11 -10.36
CA SER A 151 -4.41 8.89 -11.10
C SER A 151 -5.89 8.79 -11.46
N LEU A 152 -6.18 8.16 -12.59
CA LEU A 152 -7.55 7.92 -13.04
C LEU A 152 -8.17 6.72 -12.31
N VAL A 153 -9.39 6.87 -11.80
CA VAL A 153 -10.24 5.77 -11.32
C VAL A 153 -10.81 5.01 -12.52
N SER A 154 -9.92 4.26 -13.19
CA SER A 154 -10.09 3.73 -14.53
C SER A 154 -11.32 2.83 -14.70
N TYR A 155 -11.61 1.97 -13.72
CA TYR A 155 -12.75 1.06 -13.78
C TYR A 155 -14.08 1.81 -13.95
N PHE A 156 -14.34 2.80 -13.09
CA PHE A 156 -15.59 3.57 -13.14
C PHE A 156 -15.61 4.55 -14.32
N TYR A 157 -14.46 5.07 -14.74
CA TYR A 157 -14.36 5.87 -15.98
C TYR A 157 -14.79 5.05 -17.21
N HIS A 158 -14.22 3.86 -17.40
CA HIS A 158 -14.59 2.99 -18.53
C HIS A 158 -16.05 2.50 -18.43
N GLN A 159 -16.55 2.25 -17.23
CA GLN A 159 -17.95 1.94 -17.01
C GLN A 159 -18.87 3.12 -17.38
N ALA A 160 -18.49 4.36 -17.05
CA ALA A 160 -19.23 5.56 -17.46
C ALA A 160 -19.19 5.76 -18.97
N ARG A 161 -18.00 5.63 -19.58
CA ARG A 161 -17.79 5.82 -21.02
C ARG A 161 -18.56 4.80 -21.85
N SER A 162 -18.67 3.55 -21.40
CA SER A 162 -19.43 2.52 -22.11
C SER A 162 -20.96 2.69 -22.03
N ARG A 163 -21.45 3.47 -21.05
CA ARG A 163 -22.90 3.69 -20.82
C ARG A 163 -23.40 5.04 -21.36
N SER A 164 -22.52 5.95 -21.77
CA SER A 164 -22.87 7.30 -22.19
C SER A 164 -22.68 7.49 -23.69
N SER A 165 -23.66 8.10 -24.35
CA SER A 165 -23.53 8.63 -25.71
C SER A 165 -22.83 9.99 -25.76
N GLU A 166 -22.70 10.66 -24.61
CA GLU A 166 -22.05 11.96 -24.48
C GLU A 166 -20.56 11.81 -24.12
N PRO A 167 -19.73 12.84 -24.39
CA PRO A 167 -18.37 12.92 -23.88
C PRO A 167 -18.33 12.69 -22.36
N VAL A 168 -17.46 11.78 -21.91
CA VAL A 168 -17.12 11.57 -20.50
C VAL A 168 -15.69 12.03 -20.34
N TYR A 169 -15.44 12.99 -19.46
CA TYR A 169 -14.12 13.58 -19.25
C TYR A 169 -13.36 12.81 -18.17
N GLU A 170 -12.06 12.58 -18.38
CA GLU A 170 -11.22 11.88 -17.40
C GLU A 170 -11.10 12.65 -16.09
N ASP A 171 -11.11 13.99 -16.14
CA ASP A 171 -10.95 14.86 -14.97
C ASP A 171 -12.03 14.60 -13.90
N ASP A 172 -13.23 14.20 -14.30
CA ASP A 172 -14.33 13.83 -13.38
C ASP A 172 -14.04 12.52 -12.60
N PHE A 173 -13.03 11.77 -13.03
CA PHE A 173 -12.65 10.46 -12.50
C PHE A 173 -11.22 10.41 -11.98
N ARG A 174 -10.50 11.53 -11.97
CA ARG A 174 -9.15 11.61 -11.42
C ARG A 174 -9.16 11.99 -9.95
N TYR A 175 -8.17 11.49 -9.22
CA TYR A 175 -7.87 12.02 -7.89
C TYR A 175 -7.49 13.50 -7.97
N PRO A 176 -7.90 14.32 -6.99
CA PRO A 176 -7.61 15.76 -7.01
C PRO A 176 -6.12 16.09 -6.79
N GLY A 177 -5.31 15.10 -6.41
CA GLY A 177 -3.91 15.30 -6.06
C GLY A 177 -3.69 15.93 -4.68
N PRO A 178 -2.47 16.47 -4.46
CA PRO A 178 -1.41 16.68 -5.45
C PRO A 178 -0.70 15.38 -5.86
N LYS A 179 0.10 15.43 -6.93
CA LYS A 179 1.04 14.36 -7.27
C LYS A 179 2.06 14.18 -6.12
N PRO A 180 2.72 13.02 -6.00
CA PRO A 180 3.84 12.85 -5.08
C PRO A 180 4.85 13.99 -5.16
N GLN A 181 5.15 14.58 -4.02
CA GLN A 181 6.12 15.69 -3.88
C GLN A 181 7.49 15.21 -3.39
N THR A 182 7.58 13.95 -2.95
CA THR A 182 8.80 13.36 -2.38
C THR A 182 9.06 11.98 -2.95
N ARG A 183 10.31 11.50 -2.83
CA ARG A 183 10.66 10.14 -3.25
C ARG A 183 9.86 9.10 -2.48
N GLU A 184 9.58 9.36 -1.20
CA GLU A 184 8.88 8.46 -0.29
C GLU A 184 7.39 8.34 -0.63
N THR A 185 6.70 9.45 -0.91
CA THR A 185 5.29 9.42 -1.35
C THR A 185 5.15 8.83 -2.75
N ALA A 186 6.15 9.01 -3.62
CA ALA A 186 6.20 8.38 -4.94
C ALA A 186 6.42 6.86 -4.84
N ILE A 187 7.26 6.41 -3.92
CA ILE A 187 7.39 4.98 -3.61
C ILE A 187 6.05 4.42 -3.13
N LEU A 188 5.32 5.14 -2.27
CA LEU A 188 4.02 4.69 -1.81
C LEU A 188 3.02 4.53 -2.97
N LEU A 189 2.92 5.53 -3.85
CA LEU A 189 2.08 5.48 -5.06
C LEU A 189 2.34 4.21 -5.88
N LEU A 190 3.62 3.90 -6.11
CA LEU A 190 4.00 2.71 -6.90
C LEU A 190 3.66 1.41 -6.17
N CYS A 191 3.91 1.34 -4.86
CA CYS A 191 3.67 0.14 -4.06
C CYS A 191 2.18 -0.17 -3.86
N ASP A 192 1.38 0.85 -3.58
CA ASP A 192 -0.07 0.74 -3.38
C ASP A 192 -0.76 0.15 -4.62
N GLY A 193 -0.58 0.80 -5.77
CA GLY A 193 -1.16 0.35 -7.03
C GLY A 193 -0.69 -1.06 -7.43
N LEU A 194 0.56 -1.42 -7.15
CA LEU A 194 1.09 -2.74 -7.47
C LEU A 194 0.59 -3.85 -6.56
N GLU A 195 0.47 -3.60 -5.26
CA GLU A 195 -0.08 -4.59 -4.32
C GLU A 195 -1.52 -4.92 -4.72
N ALA A 196 -2.34 -3.89 -4.97
CA ALA A 196 -3.72 -4.05 -5.38
C ALA A 196 -3.83 -4.81 -6.71
N ALA A 197 -2.98 -4.48 -7.69
CA ALA A 197 -2.98 -5.17 -8.99
C ALA A 197 -2.48 -6.62 -8.89
N ALA A 198 -1.43 -6.88 -8.11
CA ALA A 198 -0.85 -8.21 -7.96
C ALA A 198 -1.83 -9.20 -7.33
N ARG A 199 -2.69 -8.73 -6.41
CA ARG A 199 -3.73 -9.53 -5.77
C ARG A 199 -4.76 -10.08 -6.76
N THR A 200 -4.91 -9.45 -7.93
CA THR A 200 -5.84 -9.86 -8.99
C THR A 200 -5.26 -10.90 -9.96
N LEU A 201 -3.95 -11.17 -9.90
CA LEU A 201 -3.29 -12.09 -10.82
C LEU A 201 -3.72 -13.55 -10.55
N SER A 202 -4.35 -14.16 -11.55
CA SER A 202 -4.57 -15.60 -11.57
C SER A 202 -3.25 -16.32 -11.90
N HIS A 203 -2.73 -17.08 -10.94
CA HIS A 203 -1.44 -17.79 -11.01
C HIS A 203 -0.24 -16.84 -11.26
N PRO A 204 0.29 -16.20 -10.21
CA PRO A 204 1.35 -15.21 -10.30
C PRO A 204 2.72 -15.87 -10.55
N THR A 205 3.06 -16.12 -11.82
CA THR A 205 4.40 -16.60 -12.18
C THR A 205 5.44 -15.47 -12.10
N PRO A 206 6.74 -15.78 -11.94
CA PRO A 206 7.80 -14.78 -11.92
C PRO A 206 7.76 -13.80 -13.11
N GLU A 207 7.43 -14.31 -14.31
CA GLU A 207 7.33 -13.52 -15.55
C GLU A 207 6.14 -12.56 -15.51
N LYS A 208 4.96 -13.05 -15.10
CA LYS A 208 3.76 -12.20 -14.98
C LYS A 208 3.93 -11.09 -13.95
N ILE A 209 4.59 -11.40 -12.82
CA ILE A 209 4.91 -10.38 -11.81
C ILE A 209 5.85 -9.33 -12.41
N SER A 210 6.89 -9.76 -13.12
CA SER A 210 7.82 -8.84 -13.79
C SER A 210 7.09 -7.94 -14.78
N GLU A 211 6.28 -8.51 -15.67
CA GLU A 211 5.48 -7.75 -16.65
C GLU A 211 4.53 -6.76 -15.97
N LEU A 212 3.85 -7.17 -14.89
CA LEU A 212 2.97 -6.30 -14.13
C LEU A 212 3.73 -5.10 -13.55
N VAL A 213 4.87 -5.32 -12.89
CA VAL A 213 5.69 -4.24 -12.32
C VAL A 213 6.15 -3.27 -13.41
N HIS A 214 6.67 -3.78 -14.53
CA HIS A 214 7.11 -2.95 -15.65
C HIS A 214 5.97 -2.10 -16.20
N LYS A 215 4.79 -2.70 -16.41
CA LYS A 215 3.61 -2.02 -16.94
C LYS A 215 3.12 -0.92 -16.00
N MET A 216 2.99 -1.20 -14.71
CA MET A 216 2.48 -0.23 -13.73
C MET A 216 3.40 0.98 -13.60
N ILE A 217 4.72 0.77 -13.46
CA ILE A 217 5.68 1.87 -13.38
C ILE A 217 5.65 2.71 -14.67
N LYS A 218 5.58 2.05 -15.84
CA LYS A 218 5.47 2.76 -17.11
C LYS A 218 4.19 3.59 -17.20
N ASN A 219 3.05 3.06 -16.76
CA ASN A 219 1.78 3.79 -16.77
C ASN A 219 1.85 5.05 -15.90
N HIS A 220 2.44 4.98 -14.71
CA HIS A 220 2.61 6.16 -13.85
C HIS A 220 3.56 7.21 -14.45
N LEU A 221 4.62 6.76 -15.14
CA LEU A 221 5.50 7.65 -15.90
C LEU A 221 4.78 8.33 -17.06
N ASP A 222 4.04 7.56 -17.88
CA ASP A 222 3.30 8.08 -19.02
C ASP A 222 2.17 9.05 -18.60
N ASP A 223 1.56 8.83 -17.43
CA ASP A 223 0.52 9.69 -16.83
C ASP A 223 1.14 10.87 -16.03
N GLY A 224 2.46 11.06 -16.10
CA GLY A 224 3.18 12.16 -15.46
C GLY A 224 3.09 12.18 -13.94
N GLN A 225 2.74 11.07 -13.28
CA GLN A 225 2.51 11.02 -11.83
C GLN A 225 3.79 11.26 -11.02
N LEU A 226 4.96 11.12 -11.63
CA LEU A 226 6.26 11.24 -10.97
C LEU A 226 6.99 12.55 -11.28
N ASP A 227 6.35 13.47 -12.02
CA ASP A 227 6.96 14.71 -12.52
C ASP A 227 7.31 15.73 -11.42
N GLU A 228 6.70 15.60 -10.25
CA GLU A 228 6.80 16.56 -9.14
C GLU A 228 7.62 16.01 -7.95
N CYS A 229 8.36 14.92 -8.16
CA CYS A 229 9.22 14.30 -7.15
C CYS A 229 10.64 14.05 -7.67
N ASP A 230 11.60 14.01 -6.76
CA ASP A 230 13.02 13.82 -7.10
C ASP A 230 13.42 12.33 -7.29
N LEU A 231 12.61 11.54 -8.01
CA LEU A 231 13.00 10.17 -8.39
C LEU A 231 13.79 10.16 -9.70
N SER A 232 15.04 9.68 -9.66
CA SER A 232 15.82 9.48 -10.88
C SER A 232 15.41 8.21 -11.63
N LEU A 233 15.72 8.12 -12.92
CA LEU A 233 15.55 6.88 -13.69
C LEU A 233 16.32 5.69 -13.09
N LYS A 234 17.46 5.97 -12.44
CA LYS A 234 18.22 4.96 -11.71
C LYS A 234 17.44 4.46 -10.50
N ASP A 235 16.83 5.34 -9.73
CA ASP A 235 15.99 4.99 -8.58
C ASP A 235 14.81 4.12 -9.03
N LEU A 236 14.13 4.49 -10.12
CA LEU A 236 13.03 3.69 -10.68
C LEU A 236 13.48 2.28 -11.10
N GLN A 237 14.67 2.15 -11.66
CA GLN A 237 15.22 0.83 -12.00
C GLN A 237 15.48 -0.03 -10.76
N LEU A 238 15.96 0.57 -9.66
CA LEU A 238 16.20 -0.12 -8.39
C LEU A 238 14.88 -0.48 -7.69
N ILE A 239 13.93 0.46 -7.62
CA ILE A 239 12.56 0.24 -7.11
C ILE A 239 11.91 -0.91 -7.85
N ARG A 240 11.96 -0.92 -9.19
CA ARG A 240 11.41 -1.99 -10.02
C ARG A 240 11.99 -3.35 -9.66
N GLN A 241 13.31 -3.46 -9.53
CA GLN A 241 13.96 -4.72 -9.17
C GLN A 241 13.58 -5.17 -7.76
N SER A 242 13.51 -4.24 -6.81
CA SER A 242 13.05 -4.50 -5.45
C SER A 242 11.65 -5.08 -5.45
N LEU A 243 10.69 -4.39 -6.08
CA LEU A 243 9.28 -4.82 -6.18
C LEU A 243 9.13 -6.20 -6.80
N ILE A 244 9.86 -6.49 -7.89
CA ILE A 244 9.82 -7.81 -8.54
C ILE A 244 10.27 -8.89 -7.55
N ARG A 245 11.42 -8.71 -6.87
CA ARG A 245 11.93 -9.66 -5.88
C ARG A 245 10.94 -9.85 -4.73
N SER A 246 10.40 -8.77 -4.19
CA SER A 246 9.50 -8.79 -3.04
C SER A 246 8.16 -9.46 -3.37
N LEU A 247 7.55 -9.11 -4.50
CA LEU A 247 6.29 -9.71 -4.95
C LEU A 247 6.50 -11.19 -5.31
N GLN A 248 7.60 -11.55 -5.96
CA GLN A 248 7.94 -12.96 -6.18
C GLN A 248 8.04 -13.70 -4.85
N GLY A 249 8.71 -13.14 -3.83
CA GLY A 249 8.80 -13.76 -2.51
C GLY A 249 7.43 -13.95 -1.82
N ILE A 250 6.53 -12.97 -1.95
CA ILE A 250 5.16 -13.02 -1.37
C ILE A 250 4.30 -14.07 -2.09
N TYR A 251 4.38 -14.11 -3.42
CA TYR A 251 3.50 -14.92 -4.27
C TYR A 251 4.11 -16.24 -4.73
N HIS A 252 5.37 -16.54 -4.34
CA HIS A 252 5.98 -17.84 -4.59
C HIS A 252 5.17 -18.93 -3.87
N THR A 253 4.61 -19.81 -4.69
CA THR A 253 3.87 -21.00 -4.29
C THR A 253 4.62 -21.73 -3.18
N ARG A 254 3.99 -21.91 -2.00
CA ARG A 254 4.35 -23.02 -1.12
C ARG A 254 4.33 -24.25 -2.01
N ILE A 255 5.50 -24.86 -2.25
CA ILE A 255 5.60 -26.11 -3.00
C ILE A 255 4.56 -27.06 -2.39
N GLU A 256 3.53 -27.41 -3.17
CA GLU A 256 2.65 -28.52 -2.80
C GLU A 256 3.56 -29.74 -2.71
N TYR A 257 3.76 -30.24 -1.49
CA TYR A 257 4.37 -31.55 -1.33
C TYR A 257 3.52 -32.53 -2.14
N PRO A 258 4.10 -33.29 -3.08
CA PRO A 258 3.36 -34.36 -3.73
C PRO A 258 2.81 -35.25 -2.61
N GLU A 259 1.49 -35.42 -2.58
CA GLU A 259 0.91 -36.38 -1.65
C GLU A 259 1.61 -37.72 -1.85
N ALA A 260 2.18 -38.25 -0.77
CA ALA A 260 2.75 -39.58 -0.74
C ALA A 260 1.62 -40.62 -0.80
N SER A 261 0.89 -40.68 -1.91
CA SER A 261 -0.22 -41.59 -2.16
C SER A 261 -0.13 -42.30 -3.52
N SER A 262 1.07 -42.37 -4.12
CA SER A 262 1.35 -43.18 -5.32
C SER A 262 2.31 -44.36 -5.10
N LEU A 263 2.66 -44.68 -3.85
CA LEU A 263 3.37 -45.91 -3.49
C LEU A 263 2.40 -46.98 -2.98
N SER A 264 1.45 -47.39 -3.81
CA SER A 264 0.72 -48.65 -3.63
C SER A 264 0.71 -49.48 -4.91
N GLY A 265 1.91 -49.77 -5.40
CA GLY A 265 2.14 -50.88 -6.32
C GLY A 265 2.04 -52.21 -5.58
N ARG A 266 0.84 -52.64 -5.23
CA ARG A 266 0.57 -54.03 -4.81
C ARG A 266 1.01 -54.97 -5.93
N LYS A 267 2.15 -55.63 -5.76
CA LYS A 267 2.48 -56.87 -6.49
C LYS A 267 1.42 -57.91 -6.16
N LYS A 268 0.43 -58.09 -7.03
CA LYS A 268 -0.38 -59.32 -7.08
C LYS A 268 0.51 -60.41 -7.67
N VAL A 269 1.09 -61.24 -6.81
CA VAL A 269 1.63 -62.54 -7.19
C VAL A 269 0.46 -63.46 -7.44
N THR A 270 0.11 -63.66 -8.71
CA THR A 270 -0.90 -64.63 -9.14
C THR A 270 -0.36 -66.04 -8.91
N GLN A 271 -0.79 -66.69 -7.85
CA GLN A 271 -0.74 -68.15 -7.74
C GLN A 271 -1.73 -68.74 -8.74
N LEU A 272 -1.25 -69.39 -9.80
CA LEU A 272 -2.02 -70.42 -10.50
C LEU A 272 -1.32 -71.77 -10.30
N ARG A 273 -1.96 -72.64 -9.53
CA ARG A 273 -1.62 -74.06 -9.40
C ARG A 273 -2.15 -74.84 -10.62
N ARG A 274 -1.23 -75.56 -11.28
CA ARG A 274 -1.30 -76.91 -11.90
C ARG A 274 -2.61 -77.44 -12.51
N LYS A 275 -2.49 -77.90 -13.76
CA LYS A 275 -3.01 -79.13 -14.45
C LYS A 275 -2.64 -78.93 -15.94
N VAL A 276 -1.96 -79.78 -16.70
CA VAL A 276 -1.68 -81.23 -16.74
C VAL A 276 -0.23 -81.42 -17.17
#